data_AF-A0A662IUH5-F1
#
_entry.id   AF-A0A662IUH5-F1
#
_cell.length_a   1.000
_cell.length_b   1.000
_cell.length_c   1.000
_cell.angle_alpha   90.00
_cell.angle_beta   90.00
_cell.angle_gamma   90.00
#
_symmetry.space_group_name_H-M   'P 1'
#
loop_
_entity.id
_entity.type
_entity.pdbx_description
1 polymer ?
#
loop_
_entity_poly.entity_id
_entity_poly.type
_entity_poly.pdbx_seq_one_letter_code
_entity_poly.pdbx_strand_id
1 'polypeptide(L)'
;MVEKLVTISARVKKSQAEEIEKLAYKLGVDKSAVVRELLAIGLKRKKLEEALNLVRERKVTIWKAAEIAGVSYRELLEMLKAYNTPFPLSKEELKVELEEILSS
;
A
#
# COMPACT_ATOMS: atom_id res chain seq x y z
N MET A 1 -16.50 14.11 7.19
CA MET A 1 -17.21 13.18 8.12
C MET A 1 -16.15 12.60 9.04
N VAL A 2 -16.35 12.61 10.35
CA VAL A 2 -15.38 11.99 11.29
C VAL A 2 -15.51 10.48 11.14
N GLU A 3 -14.39 9.83 10.84
CA GLU A 3 -14.33 8.38 10.65
C GLU A 3 -14.72 7.65 11.95
N LYS A 4 -15.65 6.69 11.87
CA LYS A 4 -16.15 5.98 13.04
C LYS A 4 -15.18 4.86 13.44
N LEU A 5 -14.73 4.88 14.70
CA LEU A 5 -13.92 3.78 15.25
C LEU A 5 -14.78 2.52 15.45
N VAL A 6 -14.24 1.39 15.01
CA VAL A 6 -14.83 0.05 15.19
C VAL A 6 -13.81 -0.89 15.83
N THR A 7 -14.28 -1.81 16.67
CA THR A 7 -13.42 -2.81 17.31
C THR A 7 -13.28 -4.04 16.43
N ILE A 8 -12.04 -4.42 16.14
CA ILE A 8 -11.69 -5.66 15.44
C ILE A 8 -10.88 -6.52 16.41
N SER A 9 -11.23 -7.80 16.53
CA SER A 9 -10.55 -8.76 17.41
C SER A 9 -9.84 -9.83 16.59
N ALA A 10 -8.55 -10.06 16.86
CA ALA A 10 -7.75 -11.10 16.22
C ALA A 10 -6.83 -11.79 17.24
N ARG A 11 -6.60 -13.10 17.05
CA ARG A 11 -5.61 -13.85 17.83
C ARG A 11 -4.23 -13.65 17.23
N VAL A 12 -3.26 -13.29 18.06
CA VAL A 12 -1.86 -13.04 17.67
C VAL A 12 -0.91 -13.92 18.46
N LYS A 13 0.33 -14.08 17.97
CA LYS A 13 1.36 -14.80 18.72
C LYS A 13 1.77 -13.99 19.95
N LYS A 14 2.11 -14.68 21.05
CA LYS A 14 2.59 -14.04 22.28
C LYS A 14 3.77 -13.10 22.02
N SER A 15 4.72 -13.53 21.18
CA SER A 15 5.89 -12.72 20.80
C SER A 15 5.52 -11.39 20.14
N GLN A 16 4.47 -11.36 19.31
CA GLN A 16 4.01 -10.14 18.65
C GLN A 16 3.39 -9.17 19.66
N ALA A 17 2.59 -9.70 20.60
CA ALA A 17 2.01 -8.90 21.67
C ALA A 17 3.10 -8.27 22.55
N GLU A 18 4.12 -9.04 22.94
CA GLU A 18 5.27 -8.55 23.71
C GLU A 18 6.07 -7.46 22.97
N GLU A 19 6.20 -7.57 21.64
CA GLU A 19 6.89 -6.57 20.82
C GLU A 19 6.09 -5.27 20.69
N ILE A 20 4.77 -5.36 20.52
CA ILE A 20 3.86 -4.21 20.54
C ILE A 20 3.92 -3.49 21.89
N GLU A 21 3.99 -4.24 23.00
CA GLU A 21 4.13 -3.66 24.35
C GLU A 21 5.43 -2.88 24.51
N LYS A 22 6.55 -3.43 24.05
CA LYS A 22 7.85 -2.75 24.08
C LYS A 22 7.83 -1.47 23.24
N LEU A 23 7.20 -1.50 22.06
CA LEU A 23 7.03 -0.33 21.20
C LEU A 23 6.18 0.75 21.89
N ALA A 24 5.04 0.36 22.47
CA ALA A 24 4.16 1.27 23.19
C ALA A 24 4.89 1.96 24.35
N TYR A 25 5.65 1.20 25.13
CA TYR A 25 6.49 1.74 26.21
C TYR A 25 7.55 2.72 25.69
N LYS A 26 8.28 2.34 24.64
CA LYS A 26 9.33 3.18 24.04
C LYS A 26 8.79 4.50 23.48
N LEU A 27 7.60 4.46 22.89
CA LEU A 27 6.96 5.62 22.26
C LEU A 27 6.11 6.46 23.24
N GLY A 28 5.87 5.96 24.46
CA GLY A 28 5.04 6.65 25.44
C GLY A 28 3.55 6.72 25.04
N VAL A 29 3.07 5.75 24.26
CA VAL A 29 1.68 5.69 23.75
C VAL A 29 0.98 4.42 24.21
N ASP A 30 -0.34 4.35 24.02
CA ASP A 30 -1.10 3.14 24.33
C ASP A 30 -0.89 2.03 23.29
N LYS A 31 -1.09 0.77 23.70
CA LYS A 31 -0.94 -0.40 22.81
C LYS A 31 -1.86 -0.30 21.58
N SER A 32 -3.05 0.27 21.73
CA SER A 32 -4.02 0.38 20.63
C SER A 32 -3.55 1.39 19.59
N ALA A 33 -2.85 2.46 19.98
CA ALA A 33 -2.20 3.39 19.05
C ALA A 33 -1.16 2.66 18.18
N VAL A 34 -0.27 1.90 18.81
CA VAL A 34 0.73 1.09 18.08
C VAL A 34 0.06 0.07 17.16
N VAL A 35 -0.97 -0.63 17.64
CA VAL A 35 -1.71 -1.60 16.82
C VAL A 35 -2.36 -0.92 15.61
N ARG A 36 -3.00 0.24 15.79
CA ARG A 36 -3.62 0.99 14.68
C ARG A 36 -2.58 1.46 13.66
N GLU A 37 -1.43 1.96 14.11
CA GLU A 37 -0.36 2.38 13.23
C GLU A 37 0.22 1.21 12.42
N LEU A 38 0.56 0.10 13.08
CA LEU A 38 1.06 -1.10 12.42
C LEU A 38 0.02 -1.68 11.45
N LEU A 39 -1.27 -1.64 11.80
CA LEU A 39 -2.35 -2.06 10.91
C LEU A 39 -2.43 -1.16 9.67
N ALA A 40 -2.35 0.17 9.83
CA ALA A 40 -2.35 1.11 8.71
C ALA A 40 -1.15 0.89 7.77
N ILE A 41 0.04 0.69 8.33
CA ILE A 41 1.26 0.36 7.58
C ILE A 41 1.08 -0.96 6.83
N GLY A 42 0.57 -2.00 7.50
CA GLY A 42 0.33 -3.32 6.91
C GLY A 42 -0.68 -3.26 5.77
N LEU A 43 -1.78 -2.53 5.93
CA LEU A 43 -2.79 -2.34 4.88
C LEU A 43 -2.22 -1.57 3.68
N LYS A 44 -1.46 -0.49 3.92
CA LYS A 44 -0.80 0.26 2.84
C LYS A 44 0.16 -0.64 2.06
N ARG A 45 0.99 -1.40 2.76
CA ARG A 45 1.92 -2.35 2.14
C ARG A 45 1.17 -3.41 1.33
N LYS A 46 0.07 -3.97 1.86
CA LYS A 46 -0.70 -4.99 1.16
C LYS A 46 -1.32 -4.48 -0.14
N LYS A 47 -1.91 -3.28 -0.11
CA LYS A 47 -2.45 -2.62 -1.32
C LYS A 47 -1.37 -2.38 -2.37
N LEU A 48 -0.19 -1.94 -1.93
CA LEU A 48 0.94 -1.74 -2.83
C LEU A 48 1.40 -3.05 -3.48
N GLU A 49 1.56 -4.12 -2.69
CA GLU A 49 1.94 -5.44 -3.22
C GLU A 49 0.93 -5.93 -4.27
N GLU A 50 -0.37 -5.73 -4.04
CA GLU A 50 -1.43 -6.06 -4.99
C GLU A 50 -1.35 -5.23 -6.27
N ALA A 51 -1.20 -3.91 -6.15
CA ALA A 51 -1.06 -3.01 -7.30
C ALA A 51 0.15 -3.37 -8.17
N LEU A 52 1.31 -3.64 -7.55
CA LEU A 52 2.52 -4.04 -8.27
C LEU A 52 2.34 -5.39 -8.99
N ASN A 53 1.62 -6.33 -8.40
CA ASN A 53 1.31 -7.62 -9.05
C ASN A 53 0.39 -7.43 -10.26
N LEU A 54 -0.63 -6.57 -10.17
CA LEU A 54 -1.51 -6.28 -11.30
C LEU A 54 -0.76 -5.65 -12.47
N VAL A 55 0.20 -4.75 -12.21
CA VAL A 55 1.09 -4.20 -13.25
C VAL A 55 1.96 -5.29 -13.86
N ARG A 56 2.56 -6.15 -13.04
CA ARG A 56 3.40 -7.27 -13.51
C ARG A 56 2.63 -8.24 -14.41
N GLU A 57 1.36 -8.49 -14.08
CA GLU A 57 0.46 -9.34 -14.86
C GLU A 57 -0.17 -8.63 -16.07
N ARG A 58 0.20 -7.36 -16.33
CA ARG A 58 -0.35 -6.50 -17.40
C ARG A 58 -1.88 -6.36 -17.34
N LYS A 59 -2.46 -6.42 -16.14
CA LYS A 59 -3.91 -6.32 -15.92
C LYS A 59 -4.40 -4.89 -15.76
N VAL A 60 -3.52 -3.98 -15.36
CA VAL A 60 -3.82 -2.57 -15.13
C VAL A 60 -2.64 -1.72 -15.61
N THR A 61 -2.93 -0.48 -15.97
CA THR A 61 -1.94 0.58 -16.22
C THR A 61 -1.21 0.97 -14.93
N ILE A 62 -0.09 1.68 -15.06
CA ILE A 62 0.67 2.18 -13.90
C ILE A 62 -0.18 3.22 -13.14
N TRP A 63 -0.93 4.05 -13.85
CA TRP A 63 -1.85 5.05 -13.34
C TRP A 63 -2.93 4.38 -12.50
N LYS A 64 -3.58 3.35 -13.05
CA LYS A 64 -4.62 2.63 -12.32
C LYS A 64 -4.08 1.91 -11.09
N ALA A 65 -2.88 1.35 -11.19
CA ALA A 65 -2.21 0.76 -10.03
C ALA A 65 -1.87 1.80 -8.96
N ALA A 66 -1.52 3.03 -9.34
CA ALA A 66 -1.22 4.11 -8.39
C ALA A 66 -2.49 4.51 -7.63
N GLU A 67 -3.62 4.61 -8.32
CA GLU A 67 -4.94 4.82 -7.71
C GLU A 67 -5.29 3.71 -6.72
N ILE A 68 -5.13 2.44 -7.11
CA ILE A 68 -5.43 1.27 -6.25
C ILE A 68 -4.55 1.29 -4.99
N ALA A 69 -3.26 1.59 -5.14
CA ALA A 69 -2.31 1.66 -4.03
C ALA A 69 -2.48 2.92 -3.17
N GLY A 70 -3.23 3.92 -3.62
CA GLY A 70 -3.38 5.21 -2.94
C GLY A 70 -2.06 5.97 -2.84
N VAL A 71 -1.24 5.90 -3.89
CA VAL A 71 0.04 6.60 -4.02
C VAL A 71 0.05 7.43 -5.30
N SER A 72 0.95 8.40 -5.40
CA SER A 72 1.14 9.11 -6.66
C SER A 72 1.73 8.21 -7.74
N TYR A 73 1.47 8.57 -9.00
CA TYR A 73 2.08 7.93 -10.15
C TYR A 73 3.60 7.82 -10.03
N ARG A 74 4.25 8.91 -9.58
CA ARG A 74 5.70 8.97 -9.39
C ARG A 74 6.19 8.00 -8.30
N GLU A 75 5.50 7.94 -7.17
CA GLU A 75 5.85 6.99 -6.10
C GLU A 75 5.75 5.55 -6.59
N LEU A 76 4.72 5.22 -7.36
CA LEU A 76 4.59 3.88 -7.93
C LEU A 76 5.71 3.57 -8.94
N LEU A 77 6.12 4.53 -9.77
CA LEU A 77 7.25 4.37 -10.69
C LEU A 77 8.56 4.08 -9.97
N GLU A 78 8.84 4.80 -8.87
CA GLU A 78 10.02 4.57 -8.05
C GLU A 78 9.99 3.17 -7.42
N MET A 79 8.81 2.71 -6.99
CA MET A 79 8.62 1.37 -6.46
C MET A 79 8.79 0.29 -7.54
N LEU A 80 8.23 0.45 -8.73
CA LEU A 80 8.42 -0.50 -9.84
C LEU A 80 9.90 -0.70 -10.18
N LYS A 81 10.70 0.39 -10.17
CA LYS A 81 12.15 0.35 -10.33
C LYS A 81 12.83 -0.43 -9.19
N ALA A 82 12.44 -0.16 -7.93
CA ALA A 82 13.00 -0.83 -6.76
C ALA A 82 12.70 -2.34 -6.71
N TYR A 83 11.54 -2.76 -7.22
CA TYR A 83 11.12 -4.18 -7.25
C TYR A 83 11.50 -4.92 -8.54
N ASN A 84 12.31 -4.29 -9.42
CA ASN A 84 12.78 -4.85 -10.70
C ASN A 84 11.63 -5.37 -11.59
N THR A 85 10.45 -4.76 -11.49
CA THR A 85 9.33 -5.09 -12.36
C THR A 85 9.59 -4.40 -13.70
N PRO A 86 9.67 -5.13 -14.82
CA PRO A 86 10.00 -4.55 -16.11
C PRO A 86 8.97 -3.46 -16.46
N PHE A 87 9.47 -2.25 -16.63
CA PHE A 87 8.71 -1.09 -17.05
C PHE A 87 8.11 -1.37 -18.44
N PRO A 88 6.78 -1.56 -18.56
CA PRO A 88 6.18 -1.95 -19.82
C PRO A 88 5.71 -0.68 -20.50
N LEU A 89 6.55 -0.08 -21.36
CA LEU A 89 6.05 0.94 -22.26
C LEU A 89 6.57 0.68 -23.65
N SER A 90 5.94 -0.31 -24.31
CA SER A 90 5.71 -0.16 -25.74
C SER A 90 4.99 1.17 -26.01
N LYS A 91 5.09 1.70 -27.24
CA LYS A 91 4.43 2.98 -27.58
C LYS A 91 2.92 2.91 -27.38
N GLU A 92 2.36 1.72 -27.53
CA GLU A 92 0.95 1.41 -27.38
C GLU A 92 0.53 1.46 -25.91
N GLU A 93 1.30 0.84 -25.01
CA GLU A 93 1.04 0.91 -23.56
C GLU A 93 1.11 2.36 -23.05
N LEU A 94 2.04 3.18 -23.56
CA LEU A 94 2.12 4.61 -23.21
C LEU A 94 0.91 5.41 -23.68
N LYS A 95 0.32 5.08 -24.83
CA LYS A 95 -0.90 5.76 -25.30
C LYS A 95 -2.09 5.44 -24.39
N VAL A 96 -2.28 4.18 -24.03
CA VAL A 96 -3.34 3.75 -23.11
C VAL A 96 -3.19 4.45 -21.75
N GLU A 97 -1.96 4.51 -21.24
CA GLU A 97 -1.63 5.22 -20.01
C GLU A 97 -2.05 6.70 -20.06
N LEU A 98 -1.73 7.39 -21.16
CA LEU A 98 -2.05 8.80 -21.37
C LEU A 98 -3.55 9.02 -21.52
N GLU A 99 -4.25 8.17 -22.27
CA GLU A 99 -5.70 8.25 -22.42
C GLU A 99 -6.41 8.12 -21.08
N GLU A 100 -5.98 7.16 -20.24
CA GLU A 100 -6.57 6.95 -18.92
C GLU A 100 -6.35 8.16 -17.99
N ILE A 101 -5.13 8.70 -17.96
CA ILE A 101 -4.78 9.92 -17.20
C ILE A 101 -5.66 11.10 -17.62
N LEU A 102 -5.85 11.30 -18.93
CA LEU A 102 -6.64 12.43 -19.45
C LEU A 102 -8.16 12.25 -19.25
N SER A 103 -8.61 11.02 -19.00
CA SER A 103 -10.02 10.68 -18.79
C SER A 103 -10.46 10.61 -17.32
N SER A 104 -9.52 10.73 -16.39
CA SER A 104 -9.73 10.61 -14.93
C SER A 104 -10.15 11.92 -14.27
#